data_AF-A0A2G8S594-F1
#
_entry.id   AF-A0A2G8S594-F1
#
_cell.length_a   1.000
_cell.length_b   1.000
_cell.length_c   1.000
_cell.angle_alpha   90.00
_cell.angle_beta   90.00
_cell.angle_gamma   90.00
#
_symmetry.space_group_name_H-M   'P 1'
#
loop_
_entity.id
_entity.type
_entity.pdbx_description
1 polymer ?
#
loop_
_entity_poly.entity_id
_entity_poly.type
_entity_poly.pdbx_seq_one_letter_code
_entity_poly.pdbx_strand_id
1 'polypeptide(L)'
;MPILNQTNCLSILRRMSLHQLTSLELVYMVPAAQSGDDSDLLTYIGTAFPALSHLEIHRYRFRRVEQVNHIAIARMLASAKSLRTVRLSLDFHDDHGAYCGNPEKRGRWRDTFMRQRGPEILAIMQECPLLEHVALLYHGSPSATWVEFRTDRCPGPRVVLEYDSEHVDSEPLKKKWIKV
;
A
#
# COMPACT_ATOMS: atom_id res chain seq x y z
N MET A 1 10.70 9.85 -16.44
CA MET A 1 11.50 10.03 -15.21
C MET A 1 11.70 8.67 -14.59
N PRO A 2 12.93 8.24 -14.28
CA PRO A 2 13.15 6.95 -13.62
C PRO A 2 12.57 6.99 -12.19
N ILE A 3 11.86 5.93 -11.79
CA ILE A 3 11.37 5.76 -10.41
C ILE A 3 12.59 5.58 -9.50
N LEU A 4 12.61 6.29 -8.37
CA LEU A 4 13.68 6.16 -7.38
C LEU A 4 13.71 4.77 -6.77
N ASN A 5 14.89 4.29 -6.39
CA ASN A 5 14.98 3.08 -5.56
C ASN A 5 14.91 3.43 -4.06
N GLN A 6 14.68 2.40 -3.24
CA GLN A 6 14.55 2.54 -1.79
C GLN A 6 15.78 3.19 -1.13
N THR A 7 17.00 2.92 -1.62
CA THR A 7 18.23 3.53 -1.10
C THR A 7 18.28 5.02 -1.42
N ASN A 8 17.86 5.43 -2.62
CA ASN A 8 17.77 6.84 -2.99
C ASN A 8 16.73 7.57 -2.15
N CYS A 9 15.55 6.99 -1.96
CA CYS A 9 14.50 7.53 -1.09
C CYS A 9 15.01 7.73 0.34
N LEU A 10 15.65 6.71 0.93
CA LEU A 10 16.23 6.80 2.27
C LEU A 10 17.29 7.89 2.36
N SER A 11 18.15 7.98 1.35
CA SER A 11 19.22 8.98 1.29
C SER A 11 18.67 10.41 1.20
N ILE A 12 17.55 10.61 0.50
CA ILE A 12 16.85 11.90 0.44
C ILE A 12 16.22 12.20 1.81
N LEU A 13 15.41 11.28 2.35
CA LEU A 13 14.71 11.47 3.62
C LEU A 13 15.68 11.78 4.77
N ARG A 14 16.83 11.10 4.85
CA ARG A 14 17.87 11.37 5.87
C ARG A 14 18.50 12.75 5.79
N ARG A 15 18.49 13.40 4.63
CA ARG A 15 19.03 14.75 4.44
C ARG A 15 18.01 15.84 4.73
N MET A 16 16.73 15.50 4.83
CA MET A 16 15.68 16.45 5.12
C MET A 16 15.40 16.48 6.63
N SER A 17 15.47 17.65 7.26
CA SER A 17 15.11 17.82 8.67
C SER A 17 13.59 17.94 8.81
N LEU A 18 12.89 16.79 8.87
CA LEU A 18 11.43 16.68 8.78
C LEU A 18 10.75 16.31 10.12
N HIS A 19 11.19 16.90 11.24
CA HIS A 19 10.70 16.52 12.58
C HIS A 19 9.20 16.77 12.82
N GLN A 20 8.60 17.69 12.07
CA GLN A 20 7.17 18.05 12.17
C GLN A 20 6.33 17.45 11.02
N LEU A 21 6.90 16.54 10.23
CA LEU A 21 6.20 15.93 9.11
C LEU A 21 5.01 15.09 9.61
N THR A 22 3.81 15.46 9.18
CA THR A 22 2.56 14.77 9.54
C THR A 22 2.05 13.86 8.43
N SER A 23 2.46 14.09 7.18
CA SER A 23 2.05 13.30 6.02
C SER A 23 3.26 13.01 5.14
N LEU A 24 3.41 11.74 4.73
CA LEU A 24 4.46 11.30 3.81
C LEU A 24 3.85 10.41 2.73
N GLU A 25 4.07 10.76 1.47
CA GLU A 25 3.82 9.91 0.32
C GLU A 25 5.15 9.52 -0.32
N LEU A 26 5.32 8.24 -0.64
CA LEU A 26 6.56 7.74 -1.23
C LEU A 26 6.29 6.75 -2.35
N VAL A 27 6.91 7.00 -3.49
CA VAL A 27 6.89 6.10 -4.66
C VAL A 27 8.31 5.61 -4.91
N TYR A 28 8.51 4.29 -4.89
CA TYR A 28 9.81 3.70 -5.14
C TYR A 28 9.73 2.31 -5.77
N MET A 29 10.83 1.92 -6.41
CA MET A 29 11.01 0.59 -6.99
C MET A 29 12.12 -0.16 -6.27
N VAL A 30 11.86 -1.41 -5.91
CA VAL A 30 12.86 -2.25 -5.27
C VAL A 30 13.69 -2.96 -6.34
N PRO A 31 15.02 -2.72 -6.41
CA PRO A 31 15.89 -3.26 -7.43
C PRO A 31 16.05 -4.77 -7.27
N ALA A 32 16.51 -5.42 -8.35
CA ALA A 32 16.71 -6.86 -8.43
C ALA A 32 17.88 -7.39 -7.57
N ALA A 33 17.79 -7.30 -6.26
CA ALA A 33 18.52 -8.17 -5.35
C ALA A 33 17.69 -9.44 -5.07
N GLN A 34 18.33 -10.52 -4.60
CA GLN A 34 17.64 -11.79 -4.32
C GLN A 34 16.58 -11.65 -3.20
N SER A 35 16.75 -10.66 -2.31
CA SER A 35 15.72 -10.15 -1.43
C SER A 35 15.38 -8.73 -1.86
N GLY A 36 14.11 -8.48 -2.22
CA GLY A 36 13.59 -7.14 -2.44
C GLY A 36 13.51 -6.36 -1.12
N ASP A 37 14.66 -6.12 -0.52
CA ASP A 37 14.80 -5.61 0.84
C ASP A 37 14.80 -4.07 0.86
N ASP A 38 13.71 -3.53 1.38
CA ASP A 38 13.49 -2.13 1.69
C ASP A 38 13.36 -1.88 3.19
N SER A 39 13.85 -2.82 4.01
CA SER A 39 13.73 -2.76 5.46
C SER A 39 14.35 -1.52 6.08
N ASP A 40 15.53 -1.08 5.61
CA ASP A 40 16.19 0.13 6.09
C ASP A 40 15.32 1.38 5.89
N LEU A 41 14.65 1.48 4.74
CA LEU A 41 13.76 2.59 4.41
C LEU A 41 12.51 2.56 5.31
N LEU A 42 11.87 1.40 5.40
CA LEU A 42 10.63 1.25 6.17
C LEU A 42 10.87 1.41 7.68
N THR A 43 11.98 0.90 8.19
CA THR A 43 12.40 1.08 9.59
C THR A 43 12.71 2.54 9.88
N TYR A 44 13.38 3.23 8.95
CA TYR A 44 13.65 4.66 9.11
C TYR A 44 12.34 5.47 9.16
N ILE A 45 11.39 5.22 8.27
CA ILE A 45 10.07 5.86 8.31
C ILE A 45 9.37 5.61 9.65
N GLY A 46 9.42 4.36 10.13
CA GLY A 46 8.82 3.94 11.39
C GLY A 46 9.35 4.64 12.63
N THR A 47 10.58 5.18 12.58
CA THR A 47 11.32 5.66 13.75
C THR A 47 11.72 7.14 13.69
N ALA A 48 11.92 7.70 12.50
CA ALA A 48 12.47 9.04 12.33
C ALA A 48 11.43 10.18 12.40
N PHE A 49 10.14 9.87 12.19
CA PHE A 49 9.08 10.87 12.06
C PHE A 49 8.02 10.73 13.16
N PRO A 50 8.27 11.26 14.37
CA PRO A 50 7.38 11.07 15.51
C PRO A 50 5.99 11.70 15.33
N ALA A 51 5.85 12.73 14.48
CA ALA A 51 4.58 13.39 14.19
C ALA A 51 3.80 12.76 13.00
N LEU A 52 4.36 11.74 12.34
CA LEU A 52 3.79 11.17 11.12
C LEU A 52 2.45 10.50 11.39
N SER A 53 1.39 11.10 10.88
CA SER A 53 0.00 10.65 11.07
C SER A 53 -0.55 9.95 9.83
N HIS A 54 -0.08 10.34 8.65
CA HIS A 54 -0.54 9.81 7.36
C HIS A 54 0.65 9.31 6.55
N LEU A 55 0.59 8.05 6.13
CA LEU A 55 1.63 7.43 5.31
C LEU A 55 1.00 6.80 4.08
N GLU A 56 1.53 7.13 2.91
CA GLU A 56 1.19 6.48 1.66
C GLU A 56 2.45 5.94 0.97
N ILE A 57 2.45 4.66 0.62
CA ILE A 57 3.57 3.98 -0.02
C ILE A 57 3.09 3.29 -1.30
N HIS A 58 3.74 3.65 -2.41
CA HIS A 58 3.68 2.93 -3.68
C HIS A 58 5.01 2.22 -3.92
N ARG A 59 5.03 0.93 -3.59
CA ARG A 59 6.20 0.03 -3.72
C ARG A 59 6.04 -0.84 -4.95
N TYR A 60 6.93 -0.67 -5.92
CA TYR A 60 6.97 -1.49 -7.14
C TYR A 60 8.11 -2.49 -7.13
N ARG A 61 7.89 -3.65 -7.74
CA ARG A 61 8.94 -4.64 -7.95
C ARG A 61 9.69 -4.36 -9.25
N PHE A 62 11.00 -4.54 -9.24
CA PHE A 62 11.76 -4.56 -10.49
C PHE A 62 11.55 -5.87 -11.26
N ARG A 63 11.47 -7.01 -10.55
CA ARG A 63 11.25 -8.34 -11.15
C ARG A 63 9.87 -8.87 -10.80
N ARG A 64 9.13 -9.36 -11.81
CA ARG A 64 7.82 -10.01 -11.61
C ARG A 64 7.85 -11.25 -10.71
N VAL A 65 9.01 -11.90 -10.57
CA VAL A 65 9.19 -13.08 -9.72
C VAL A 65 9.45 -12.73 -8.24
N GLU A 66 9.73 -11.47 -7.94
CA GLU A 66 9.91 -11.02 -6.55
C GLU A 66 8.60 -11.20 -5.78
N GLN A 67 8.69 -11.85 -4.62
CA GLN A 67 7.58 -11.98 -3.68
C GLN A 67 7.62 -10.86 -2.66
N VAL A 68 6.50 -10.16 -2.54
CA VAL A 68 6.35 -9.06 -1.60
C VAL A 68 6.02 -9.62 -0.22
N ASN A 69 6.89 -9.35 0.75
CA ASN A 69 6.68 -9.76 2.13
C ASN A 69 5.89 -8.70 2.91
N HIS A 70 4.57 -8.65 2.68
CA HIS A 70 3.69 -7.66 3.32
C HIS A 70 3.66 -7.77 4.85
N ILE A 71 3.90 -8.95 5.40
CA ILE A 71 3.99 -9.17 6.86
C ILE A 71 5.18 -8.41 7.44
N ALA A 72 6.35 -8.50 6.80
CA ALA A 72 7.54 -7.76 7.23
C ALA A 72 7.33 -6.25 7.10
N ILE A 73 6.74 -5.79 5.99
CA ILE A 73 6.41 -4.38 5.76
C ILE A 73 5.49 -3.86 6.87
N ALA A 74 4.38 -4.56 7.14
CA ALA A 74 3.43 -4.18 8.18
C ALA A 74 4.08 -4.07 9.58
N ARG A 75 4.96 -5.02 9.94
CA ARG A 75 5.69 -5.00 11.22
C ARG A 75 6.60 -3.80 11.36
N MET A 76 7.34 -3.45 10.31
CA MET A 76 8.23 -2.30 10.33
C MET A 76 7.43 -0.99 10.46
N LEU A 77 6.34 -0.86 9.72
CA LEU A 77 5.49 0.34 9.79
C LEU A 77 4.72 0.46 11.12
N ALA A 78 4.37 -0.65 11.77
CA ALA A 78 3.71 -0.66 13.08
C ALA A 78 4.58 -0.06 14.21
N SER A 79 5.88 0.17 13.97
CA SER A 79 6.75 0.89 14.89
C SER A 79 6.43 2.38 15.01
N ALA A 80 5.87 3.01 13.97
CA ALA A 80 5.44 4.41 14.01
C ALA A 80 4.10 4.54 14.76
N LYS A 81 4.17 4.81 16.07
CA LYS A 81 3.01 4.84 16.97
C LYS A 81 2.07 6.03 16.77
N SER A 82 2.47 7.02 15.98
CA SER A 82 1.68 8.20 15.64
C SER A 82 0.78 8.02 14.41
N LEU A 83 0.97 6.95 13.63
CA LEU A 83 0.20 6.71 12.42
C LEU A 83 -1.29 6.53 12.72
N ARG A 84 -2.11 7.29 11.98
CA ARG A 84 -3.57 7.20 11.96
C ARG A 84 -4.07 6.51 10.72
N THR A 85 -3.52 6.87 9.55
CA THR A 85 -3.90 6.27 8.28
C THR A 85 -2.67 5.81 7.51
N VAL A 86 -2.79 4.64 6.90
CA VAL A 86 -1.71 4.02 6.11
C VAL A 86 -2.28 3.52 4.79
N ARG A 87 -1.77 4.00 3.67
CA ARG A 87 -2.12 3.58 2.30
C ARG A 87 -0.97 2.82 1.68
N LEU A 88 -1.20 1.57 1.23
CA LEU A 88 -0.17 0.72 0.66
C LEU A 88 -0.58 0.20 -0.72
N SER A 89 0.18 0.57 -1.74
CA SER A 89 0.23 -0.10 -3.04
C SER A 89 1.50 -0.97 -3.06
N LEU A 90 1.32 -2.29 -2.94
CA LEU A 90 2.41 -3.22 -2.68
C LEU A 90 2.83 -4.05 -3.91
N ASP A 91 2.24 -3.84 -5.09
CA ASP A 91 2.53 -4.58 -6.32
C ASP A 91 2.70 -6.10 -6.08
N PHE A 92 1.64 -6.75 -5.61
CA PHE A 92 1.71 -8.17 -5.22
C PHE A 92 2.02 -9.09 -6.40
N HIS A 93 2.69 -10.21 -6.10
CA HIS A 93 3.11 -11.18 -7.12
C HIS A 93 2.01 -12.11 -7.61
N ASP A 94 0.97 -12.27 -6.80
CA ASP A 94 -0.25 -13.00 -7.08
C ASP A 94 -1.41 -12.11 -7.55
N ASP A 95 -1.18 -10.80 -7.69
CA ASP A 95 -2.13 -9.88 -8.34
C ASP A 95 -2.40 -10.37 -9.78
N HIS A 96 -3.66 -10.29 -10.20
CA HIS A 96 -4.07 -10.59 -11.56
C HIS A 96 -3.46 -9.64 -12.61
N GLY A 97 -2.84 -8.54 -12.17
CA GLY A 97 -2.17 -7.56 -13.00
C GLY A 97 -3.14 -6.53 -13.60
N ALA A 98 -2.60 -5.39 -14.01
CA ALA A 98 -3.37 -4.32 -14.62
C ALA A 98 -4.14 -4.81 -15.86
N TYR A 99 -5.38 -4.34 -16.03
CA TYR A 99 -6.23 -4.64 -17.18
C TYR A 99 -6.55 -6.12 -17.40
N CYS A 100 -6.46 -6.96 -16.36
CA CYS A 100 -6.79 -8.37 -16.46
C CYS A 100 -8.24 -8.59 -16.94
N GLY A 101 -8.41 -9.08 -18.17
CA GLY A 101 -9.73 -9.34 -18.77
C GLY A 101 -10.46 -10.55 -18.18
N ASN A 102 -9.76 -11.45 -17.48
CA ASN A 102 -10.31 -12.71 -16.98
C ASN A 102 -11.10 -12.52 -15.65
N PRO A 103 -12.44 -12.71 -15.64
CA PRO A 103 -13.26 -12.51 -14.45
C PRO A 103 -12.93 -13.44 -13.28
N GLU A 104 -12.59 -14.70 -13.56
CA GLU A 104 -12.28 -15.68 -12.51
C GLU A 104 -10.98 -15.36 -11.78
N LYS A 105 -9.94 -14.94 -12.52
CA LYS A 105 -8.67 -14.48 -11.93
C LYS A 105 -8.90 -13.27 -11.04
N ARG A 106 -9.73 -12.32 -11.49
CA ARG A 106 -10.12 -11.15 -10.68
C ARG A 106 -10.91 -11.54 -9.43
N GLY A 107 -11.83 -12.49 -9.55
CA GLY A 107 -12.61 -13.01 -8.43
C GLY A 107 -11.72 -13.67 -7.37
N ARG A 108 -10.82 -14.57 -7.78
CA ARG A 108 -9.86 -15.22 -6.86
C ARG A 108 -8.96 -14.22 -6.16
N TRP A 109 -8.40 -13.26 -6.90
CA TRP A 109 -7.58 -12.21 -6.30
C TRP A 109 -8.38 -11.36 -5.31
N ARG A 110 -9.62 -10.97 -5.65
CA ARG A 110 -10.49 -10.23 -4.74
C ARG A 110 -10.71 -11.00 -3.44
N ASP A 111 -10.95 -12.30 -3.50
CA ASP A 111 -11.12 -13.13 -2.31
C ASP A 111 -9.84 -13.20 -1.48
N THR A 112 -8.67 -13.43 -2.09
CA THR A 112 -7.37 -13.38 -1.41
C THR A 112 -7.09 -12.01 -0.79
N PHE A 113 -7.35 -10.93 -1.53
CA PHE A 113 -7.12 -9.57 -1.08
C PHE A 113 -7.99 -9.22 0.14
N MET A 114 -9.28 -9.52 0.07
CA MET A 114 -10.26 -9.17 1.10
C MET A 114 -10.20 -10.07 2.33
N ARG A 115 -9.94 -11.37 2.16
CA ARG A 115 -9.99 -12.35 3.25
C ARG A 115 -8.62 -12.66 3.86
N GLN A 116 -7.54 -12.33 3.16
CA GLN A 116 -6.20 -12.66 3.58
C GLN A 116 -5.30 -11.43 3.67
N ARG A 117 -4.95 -10.78 2.54
CA ARG A 117 -3.92 -9.71 2.52
C ARG A 117 -4.28 -8.53 3.41
N GLY A 118 -5.48 -7.97 3.26
CA GLY A 118 -5.98 -6.88 4.11
C GLY A 118 -6.00 -7.23 5.60
N PRO A 119 -6.71 -8.30 6.00
CA PRO A 119 -6.76 -8.74 7.39
C PRO A 119 -5.39 -9.05 8.01
N GLU A 120 -4.48 -9.70 7.28
CA GLU A 120 -3.13 -9.99 7.77
C GLU A 120 -2.33 -8.71 8.07
N ILE A 121 -2.41 -7.71 7.19
CA ILE A 121 -1.72 -6.42 7.39
C ILE A 121 -2.36 -5.66 8.56
N LEU A 122 -3.70 -5.54 8.57
CA LEU A 122 -4.41 -4.84 9.63
C LEU A 122 -4.14 -5.47 11.00
N ALA A 123 -4.11 -6.81 11.08
CA ALA A 123 -3.90 -7.54 12.32
C ALA A 123 -2.55 -7.23 12.99
N ILE A 124 -1.53 -6.90 12.19
CA ILE A 124 -0.21 -6.46 12.66
C ILE A 124 -0.24 -4.97 12.98
N MET A 125 -0.75 -4.15 12.05
CA MET A 125 -0.67 -2.70 12.18
C MET A 125 -1.57 -2.14 13.28
N GLN A 126 -2.63 -2.84 13.69
CA GLN A 126 -3.49 -2.43 14.81
C GLN A 126 -2.78 -2.36 16.17
N GLU A 127 -1.55 -2.90 16.28
CA GLU A 127 -0.63 -2.66 17.40
C GLU A 127 -0.17 -1.19 17.49
N CYS A 128 -0.34 -0.40 16.42
CA CYS A 128 -0.25 1.04 16.47
C CYS A 128 -1.51 1.60 17.17
N PRO A 129 -1.36 2.31 18.31
CA PRO A 129 -2.48 2.68 19.16
C PRO A 129 -3.42 3.71 18.52
N LEU A 130 -2.87 4.59 17.67
CA LEU A 130 -3.62 5.66 17.00
C LEU A 130 -4.15 5.26 15.63
N LEU A 131 -3.83 4.06 15.15
CA LEU A 131 -4.24 3.63 13.82
C LEU A 131 -5.77 3.52 13.74
N GLU A 132 -6.31 4.16 12.72
CA GLU A 132 -7.73 4.16 12.38
C GLU A 132 -7.99 3.09 11.33
N HIS A 133 -7.22 3.11 10.24
CA HIS A 133 -7.32 2.13 9.15
C HIS A 133 -6.02 1.93 8.37
N VAL A 134 -5.93 0.77 7.69
CA VAL A 134 -4.97 0.53 6.60
C VAL A 134 -5.76 0.42 5.30
N ALA A 135 -5.42 1.23 4.31
CA ALA A 135 -5.95 1.15 2.98
C ALA A 135 -4.97 0.44 2.04
N LEU A 136 -5.45 -0.53 1.28
CA LEU A 136 -4.65 -1.23 0.27
C LEU A 136 -5.16 -0.86 -1.12
N LEU A 137 -4.24 -0.58 -2.05
CA LEU A 137 -4.62 -0.29 -3.43
C LEU A 137 -5.10 -1.58 -4.11
N TYR A 138 -6.38 -1.61 -4.48
CA TYR A 138 -6.99 -2.71 -5.22
C TYR A 138 -7.15 -2.32 -6.69
N HIS A 139 -6.48 -3.05 -7.59
CA HIS A 139 -6.58 -2.87 -9.04
C HIS A 139 -7.90 -3.45 -9.59
N GLY A 140 -9.02 -2.86 -9.20
CA GLY A 140 -10.36 -3.29 -9.57
C GLY A 140 -10.82 -2.85 -10.96
N SER A 141 -12.11 -3.09 -11.22
CA SER A 141 -12.85 -2.50 -12.33
C SER A 141 -14.05 -1.78 -11.72
N PRO A 142 -14.31 -0.50 -12.07
CA PRO A 142 -13.79 0.22 -13.23
C PRO A 142 -12.43 0.90 -13.05
N SER A 143 -11.90 1.01 -11.83
CA SER A 143 -10.63 1.68 -11.55
C SER A 143 -9.84 1.01 -10.41
N ALA A 144 -8.57 1.41 -10.23
CA ALA A 144 -7.87 1.15 -8.99
C ALA A 144 -8.48 2.02 -7.87
N THR A 145 -8.75 1.40 -6.73
CA THR A 145 -9.38 2.07 -5.58
C THR A 145 -8.72 1.63 -4.27
N TRP A 146 -8.66 2.57 -3.33
CA TRP A 146 -8.19 2.32 -1.98
C TRP A 146 -9.26 1.58 -1.17
N VAL A 147 -8.96 0.35 -0.76
CA VAL A 147 -9.83 -0.44 0.11
C VAL A 147 -9.40 -0.27 1.55
N GLU A 148 -10.23 0.35 2.37
CA GLU A 148 -9.93 0.56 3.79
C GLU A 148 -10.27 -0.68 4.61
N PHE A 149 -9.31 -1.13 5.41
CA PHE A 149 -9.47 -2.11 6.48
C PHE A 149 -9.37 -1.35 7.81
N ARG A 150 -10.51 -1.13 8.47
CA ARG A 150 -10.61 -0.30 9.67
C ARG A 150 -10.39 -1.12 10.94
N THR A 151 -9.65 -0.56 11.89
CA THR A 151 -9.45 -1.17 13.20
C THR A 151 -10.76 -1.29 13.98
N ASP A 152 -10.83 -2.18 14.96
CA ASP A 152 -12.02 -2.38 15.78
C ASP A 152 -12.43 -1.14 16.59
N ARG A 153 -11.48 -0.24 16.82
CA ARG A 153 -11.66 1.02 17.56
C ARG A 153 -12.50 2.04 16.80
N CYS A 154 -12.52 1.98 15.47
CA CYS A 154 -13.29 2.91 14.65
C CYS A 154 -14.76 2.46 14.56
N PRO A 155 -15.74 3.37 14.64
CA PRO A 155 -17.14 3.04 14.37
C PRO A 155 -17.36 2.76 12.87
N GLY A 156 -18.43 2.02 12.56
CA GLY A 156 -18.87 1.76 11.18
C GLY A 156 -18.35 0.46 10.56
N PRO A 157 -18.36 0.35 9.22
CA PRO A 157 -17.97 -0.88 8.52
C PRO A 157 -16.47 -1.17 8.70
N ARG A 158 -16.13 -2.46 8.82
CA ARG A 158 -14.73 -2.92 8.96
C ARG A 158 -13.94 -2.88 7.66
N VAL A 159 -14.63 -3.00 6.53
CA VAL A 159 -14.05 -2.92 5.19
C VAL A 159 -14.85 -1.94 4.36
N VAL A 160 -14.18 -0.96 3.75
CA VAL A 160 -14.79 0.03 2.86
C VAL A 160 -14.17 -0.09 1.47
N LEU A 161 -15.01 -0.25 0.45
CA LEU A 161 -14.65 -0.32 -0.95
C LEU A 161 -15.58 0.60 -1.73
N GLU A 162 -15.11 1.80 -2.05
CA GLU A 162 -15.87 2.84 -2.72
C GLU A 162 -15.19 3.24 -4.04
N TYR A 163 -15.98 3.70 -5.01
CA TYR A 163 -15.50 4.09 -6.35
C TYR A 163 -15.80 5.55 -6.66
N ASP A 164 -15.81 6.40 -5.63
CA ASP A 164 -15.92 7.85 -5.77
C ASP A 164 -14.55 8.52 -5.98
N SER A 165 -14.58 9.83 -6.19
CA SER A 165 -13.37 10.63 -6.45
C SER A 165 -12.39 10.70 -5.28
N GLU A 166 -12.81 10.39 -4.04
CA GLU A 166 -11.94 10.45 -2.86
C GLU A 166 -11.16 9.15 -2.64
N HIS A 167 -11.68 8.02 -3.15
CA HIS A 167 -11.11 6.68 -2.98
C HIS A 167 -10.43 6.14 -4.23
N VAL A 168 -10.80 6.65 -5.41
CA VAL A 168 -10.23 6.21 -6.69
C VAL A 168 -8.84 6.80 -6.89
N ASP A 169 -7.86 5.92 -7.13
CA ASP A 169 -6.45 6.28 -7.34
C ASP A 169 -6.14 6.65 -8.80
N SER A 170 -6.90 6.10 -9.75
CA SER A 170 -6.67 6.27 -11.19
C SER A 170 -7.96 6.60 -11.95
N GLU A 171 -7.87 7.26 -13.09
CA GLU A 171 -9.06 7.54 -13.89
C GLU A 171 -9.81 6.24 -14.25
N PRO A 172 -11.15 6.20 -14.10
CA PRO A 172 -11.93 5.03 -14.48
C PRO A 172 -11.69 4.65 -15.94
N LEU A 173 -11.53 3.34 -16.18
CA LEU A 173 -11.37 2.82 -17.52
C LEU A 173 -12.60 3.15 -18.37
N LYS A 174 -12.41 4.04 -19.35
CA LYS A 174 -13.41 4.36 -20.38
C LYS A 174 -13.55 3.17 -21.34
N LYS A 175 -14.35 2.18 -20.97
CA LYS A 175 -14.66 1.04 -21.85
C LYS A 175 -15.57 1.50 -23.00
N LYS A 176 -15.03 1.57 -24.21
CA LYS A 176 -15.83 1.62 -25.45
C LYS A 176 -15.93 0.19 -26.01
N TRP A 177 -17.14 -0.35 -26.02
CA TRP A 177 -17.41 -1.62 -26.68
C TRP A 177 -17.32 -1.42 -28.19
N ILE A 178 -16.29 -1.97 -28.83
CA ILE A 178 -16.23 -2.06 -30.28
C ILE A 178 -17.03 -3.30 -30.65
N LYS A 179 -18.11 -3.13 -31.45
CA LYS A 179 -18.78 -4.27 -32.08
C LYS A 179 -17.79 -4.87 -33.08
N VAL A 180 -17.37 -6.12 -32.84
CA VAL A 180 -16.63 -6.94 -33.80
C VAL A 180 -17.62 -7.85 -34.50
#